data_AF-A0A0B1S9N1-F1
#
_entry.id   AF-A0A0B1S9N1-F1
#
_cell.length_a   1.000
_cell.length_b   1.000
_cell.length_c   1.000
_cell.angle_alpha   90.00
_cell.angle_beta   90.00
_cell.angle_gamma   90.00
#
_symmetry.space_group_name_H-M   'P 1'
#
loop_
_entity.id
_entity.type
_entity.pdbx_description
1 polymer ?
#
loop_
_entity_poly.entity_id
_entity_poly.type
_entity_poly.pdbx_seq_one_letter_code
_entity_poly.pdbx_strand_id
1 'polypeptide(L)'
;MLHLFFFLCFIPIFGNGFFWNNMITILLGSDRLGEDAKEEALIDFVNLLDDFGDKHGIHYNRRTRELLYSDFNGWTMAKYGLKNTNCEQLREFLSSVKAVDYRLKYVEVDCGDWTFSLCMTFSCMPYQCRYTSAPTTRTQVLRRK
;
A
#
# COMPACT_ATOMS: atom_id res chain seq x y z
N MET A 1 -21.79 45.99 14.49
CA MET A 1 -22.24 44.70 13.95
C MET A 1 -21.04 44.01 13.33
N LEU A 2 -20.34 43.22 14.14
CA LEU A 2 -19.04 42.64 13.88
C LEU A 2 -19.23 41.11 13.81
N HIS A 3 -19.58 40.60 12.64
CA HIS A 3 -19.65 39.15 12.37
C HIS A 3 -18.80 38.86 11.13
N LEU A 4 -17.49 38.82 11.34
CA LEU A 4 -16.49 38.47 10.32
C LEU A 4 -15.36 37.60 10.91
N PHE A 5 -15.69 36.79 11.92
CA PHE A 5 -14.78 35.88 12.58
C PHE A 5 -15.46 34.53 12.77
N PHE A 6 -15.40 33.62 11.79
CA PHE A 6 -15.40 32.17 12.05
C PHE A 6 -15.06 31.28 10.83
N PHE A 7 -14.35 31.79 9.81
CA PHE A 7 -13.90 30.99 8.67
C PHE A 7 -12.38 31.08 8.47
N LEU A 8 -11.63 30.92 9.55
CA LEU A 8 -10.21 30.64 9.50
C LEU A 8 -9.95 29.32 10.23
N CYS A 9 -9.20 28.44 9.56
CA CYS A 9 -8.67 27.16 10.05
C CYS A 9 -9.50 25.89 9.77
N PHE A 10 -9.94 25.68 8.53
CA PHE A 10 -9.75 24.35 7.90
C PHE A 10 -8.47 24.42 7.05
N ILE A 11 -7.34 24.59 7.73
CA ILE A 11 -6.06 24.19 7.14
C ILE A 11 -6.06 22.67 7.35
N PRO A 12 -6.21 21.83 6.31
CA PRO A 12 -5.82 20.45 6.48
C PRO A 12 -4.35 20.50 6.85
N ILE A 13 -4.04 20.16 8.10
CA ILE A 13 -2.69 19.90 8.56
C ILE A 13 -2.29 18.62 7.83
N PHE A 14 -1.93 18.74 6.55
CA PHE A 14 -1.15 17.74 5.85
C PHE A 14 0.14 17.68 6.63
N GLY A 15 0.24 16.67 7.49
CA GLY A 15 1.40 16.40 8.32
C GLY A 15 2.65 16.44 7.45
N ASN A 16 3.45 17.48 7.64
CA ASN A 16 4.85 17.46 7.23
C ASN A 16 5.55 16.40 8.06
N GLY A 17 6.00 15.32 7.40
CA GLY A 17 6.92 14.39 8.03
C GLY A 17 6.96 13.02 7.38
N PHE A 18 7.61 12.90 6.22
CA PHE A 18 8.76 12.01 5.97
C PHE A 18 8.97 11.88 4.45
N PHE A 19 9.42 12.97 3.82
CA PHE A 19 9.96 12.92 2.47
C PHE A 19 11.33 12.23 2.52
N TRP A 20 11.39 10.94 2.21
CA TRP A 20 12.62 10.32 1.73
C TRP A 20 12.29 9.43 0.53
N ASN A 21 13.09 9.57 -0.52
CA ASN A 21 13.07 8.85 -1.78
C ASN A 21 13.30 7.34 -1.60
N ASN A 22 12.40 6.66 -0.90
CA ASN A 22 12.41 5.22 -0.78
C ASN A 22 11.16 4.69 -1.47
N MET A 23 11.38 3.94 -2.54
CA MET A 23 10.33 3.22 -3.24
C MET A 23 9.59 2.34 -2.24
N ILE A 24 8.29 2.57 -2.08
CA ILE A 24 7.41 1.70 -1.29
C ILE A 24 7.17 0.45 -2.12
N THR A 25 7.14 -0.70 -1.48
CA THR A 25 6.79 -1.92 -2.19
C THR A 25 5.46 -2.47 -1.70
N ILE A 26 4.55 -2.75 -2.62
CA ILE A 26 3.24 -3.34 -2.32
C ILE A 26 3.12 -4.70 -2.98
N LEU A 27 2.74 -5.72 -2.24
CA LEU A 27 2.41 -7.05 -2.70
C LEU A 27 0.89 -7.23 -2.62
N LEU A 28 0.27 -7.51 -3.77
CA LEU A 28 -1.16 -7.72 -3.92
C LEU A 28 -1.42 -9.17 -4.32
N GLY A 29 -2.45 -9.77 -3.73
CA GLY A 29 -2.86 -11.14 -4.00
C GLY A 29 -4.35 -11.24 -4.32
N SER A 30 -4.68 -11.95 -5.38
CA SER A 30 -6.05 -12.25 -5.82
C SER A 30 -6.26 -13.76 -5.95
N ASP A 31 -7.49 -14.20 -5.75
CA ASP A 31 -7.89 -15.61 -5.83
C ASP A 31 -8.29 -16.09 -7.21
N ARG A 32 -8.11 -15.26 -8.23
CA ARG A 32 -8.29 -15.64 -9.61
C ARG A 32 -7.37 -16.84 -9.93
N LEU A 33 -8.01 -17.96 -10.28
CA LEU A 33 -7.40 -19.24 -10.64
C LEU A 33 -7.38 -19.36 -12.17
N GLY A 34 -6.20 -19.54 -12.76
CA GLY A 34 -6.00 -19.76 -14.19
C GLY A 34 -5.03 -18.76 -14.82
N GLU A 35 -4.43 -19.13 -15.95
CA GLU A 35 -3.45 -18.30 -16.65
C GLU A 35 -4.11 -17.03 -17.24
N ASP A 36 -5.33 -17.16 -17.79
CA ASP A 36 -6.14 -16.03 -18.25
C ASP A 36 -6.56 -15.11 -17.07
N ALA A 37 -6.76 -15.71 -15.90
CA ALA A 37 -7.18 -15.02 -14.69
C ALA A 37 -6.04 -14.16 -14.10
N LYS A 38 -4.79 -14.43 -14.48
CA LYS A 38 -3.61 -13.65 -14.08
C LYS A 38 -3.63 -12.25 -14.68
N GLU A 39 -3.90 -12.14 -15.99
CA GLU A 39 -3.93 -10.85 -16.67
C GLU A 39 -5.02 -9.95 -16.07
N GLU A 40 -6.21 -10.51 -15.87
CA GLU A 40 -7.33 -9.77 -15.26
C GLU A 40 -7.02 -9.32 -13.83
N ALA A 41 -6.35 -10.16 -13.02
CA ALA A 41 -5.94 -9.77 -11.67
C ALA A 41 -4.87 -8.66 -11.69
N LEU A 42 -3.92 -8.70 -12.63
CA LEU A 42 -2.93 -7.62 -12.79
C LEU A 42 -3.59 -6.30 -13.21
N ILE A 43 -4.65 -6.35 -14.03
CA ILE A 43 -5.46 -5.18 -14.39
C ILE A 43 -6.17 -4.63 -13.15
N ASP A 44 -6.82 -5.49 -12.36
CA ASP A 44 -7.49 -5.07 -11.10
C ASP A 44 -6.49 -4.39 -10.15
N PHE A 45 -5.28 -4.93 -10.03
CA PHE A 45 -4.21 -4.35 -9.20
C PHE A 45 -3.75 -2.99 -9.71
N VAL A 46 -3.62 -2.82 -11.02
CA VAL A 46 -3.27 -1.54 -11.62
C VAL A 46 -4.36 -0.50 -11.37
N ASN A 47 -5.63 -0.88 -11.56
CA ASN A 47 -6.77 -0.01 -11.33
C ASN A 47 -6.84 0.47 -9.86
N LEU A 48 -6.61 -0.43 -8.89
CA LEU A 48 -6.52 -0.06 -7.47
C LEU A 48 -5.48 1.03 -7.21
N LEU A 49 -4.31 0.89 -7.84
CA LEU A 49 -3.19 1.81 -7.67
C LEU A 49 -3.43 3.15 -8.40
N ASP A 50 -4.07 3.10 -9.56
CA ASP A 50 -4.49 4.30 -10.30
C ASP A 50 -5.59 5.05 -9.54
N ASP A 51 -6.56 4.36 -8.93
CA ASP A 51 -7.60 4.98 -8.09
C ASP A 51 -7.02 5.66 -6.85
N PHE A 52 -6.02 5.02 -6.20
CA PHE A 52 -5.24 5.68 -5.15
C PHE A 52 -4.53 6.92 -5.69
N GLY A 53 -3.90 6.79 -6.85
CA GLY A 53 -3.20 7.88 -7.51
C GLY A 53 -4.12 9.08 -7.76
N ASP A 54 -5.26 8.86 -8.39
CA ASP A 54 -6.24 9.88 -8.74
C ASP A 54 -6.80 10.58 -7.48
N LYS A 55 -7.08 9.82 -6.41
CA LYS A 55 -7.55 10.38 -5.13
C LYS A 55 -6.52 11.29 -4.47
N HIS A 56 -5.24 11.01 -4.66
CA HIS A 56 -4.13 11.75 -4.03
C HIS A 56 -3.37 12.67 -5.00
N GLY A 57 -3.85 12.82 -6.25
CA GLY A 57 -3.23 13.65 -7.29
C GLY A 57 -1.89 13.11 -7.80
N ILE A 58 -1.66 11.81 -7.69
CA ILE A 58 -0.44 11.12 -8.15
C ILE A 58 -0.76 10.39 -9.45
N HIS A 59 -0.04 10.72 -10.53
CA HIS A 59 -0.14 9.97 -11.78
C HIS A 59 0.99 8.95 -11.88
N TYR A 60 0.66 7.67 -11.76
CA TYR A 60 1.63 6.59 -11.91
C TYR A 60 1.95 6.32 -13.38
N ASN A 61 3.23 6.19 -13.69
CA ASN A 61 3.73 5.76 -14.99
C ASN A 61 4.59 4.51 -14.78
N ARG A 62 5.08 3.90 -15.87
CA ARG A 62 5.90 2.67 -15.81
C ARG A 62 7.17 2.80 -14.94
N ARG A 63 7.70 4.00 -14.71
CA ARG A 63 8.90 4.24 -13.88
C ARG A 63 8.59 4.51 -12.42
N THR A 64 7.37 4.98 -12.12
CA THR A 64 6.90 5.27 -10.76
C THR A 64 6.04 4.14 -10.20
N ARG A 65 5.48 3.29 -11.05
CA ARG A 65 4.90 1.98 -10.73
C ARG A 65 5.65 0.91 -11.51
N GLU A 66 6.58 0.25 -10.83
CA GLU A 66 7.40 -0.82 -11.40
C GLU A 66 6.86 -2.17 -10.94
N LEU A 67 6.52 -3.08 -11.87
CA LEU A 67 6.20 -4.46 -11.51
C LEU A 67 7.52 -5.20 -11.22
N LEU A 68 7.75 -5.53 -9.95
CA LEU A 68 8.98 -6.18 -9.48
C LEU A 68 8.90 -7.69 -9.56
N TYR A 69 7.71 -8.25 -9.33
CA TYR A 69 7.50 -9.70 -9.29
C TYR A 69 6.04 -10.01 -9.58
N SER A 70 5.79 -11.09 -10.32
CA SER A 70 4.45 -11.68 -10.43
C SER A 70 4.59 -13.19 -10.39
N ASP A 71 3.78 -13.86 -9.59
CA ASP A 71 3.77 -15.31 -9.51
C ASP A 71 2.35 -15.86 -9.54
N PHE A 72 2.28 -17.10 -10.00
CA PHE A 72 1.06 -17.87 -10.08
C PHE A 72 1.34 -19.25 -9.50
N ASN A 73 1.05 -19.41 -8.21
CA ASN A 73 1.18 -20.67 -7.48
C ASN A 73 -0.10 -20.92 -6.69
N GLY A 74 -1.18 -21.19 -7.44
CA GLY A 74 -2.51 -21.39 -6.88
C GLY A 74 -3.29 -20.11 -6.64
N TRP A 75 -2.64 -18.94 -6.46
CA TRP A 75 -3.25 -17.60 -6.47
C TRP A 75 -2.35 -16.64 -7.26
N THR A 76 -2.96 -15.58 -7.82
CA THR A 76 -2.20 -14.55 -8.56
C THR A 76 -1.65 -13.53 -7.58
N MET A 77 -0.33 -13.42 -7.51
CA MET A 77 0.36 -12.46 -6.66
C MET A 77 1.24 -11.53 -7.50
N ALA A 78 1.23 -10.24 -7.18
CA ALA A 78 2.05 -9.26 -7.86
C ALA A 78 2.63 -8.23 -6.89
N LYS A 79 3.93 -7.96 -7.03
CA LYS A 79 4.69 -7.00 -6.23
C LYS A 79 5.01 -5.78 -7.08
N TYR A 80 4.60 -4.60 -6.64
CA TYR A 80 4.84 -3.32 -7.29
C TYR A 80 5.71 -2.42 -6.44
N GLY A 81 6.71 -1.79 -7.06
CA GLY A 81 7.45 -0.67 -6.50
C GLY A 81 6.78 0.66 -6.86
N LEU A 82 6.40 1.43 -5.85
CA LEU A 82 5.72 2.71 -5.98
C LEU A 82 6.63 3.86 -5.52
N LYS A 83 6.78 4.86 -6.39
CA LYS A 83 7.48 6.13 -6.08
C LYS A 83 6.46 7.24 -5.84
N ASN A 84 6.89 8.31 -5.19
CA ASN A 84 6.06 9.49 -4.89
C ASN A 84 4.76 9.13 -4.12
N THR A 85 4.80 8.04 -3.36
CA THR A 85 3.64 7.50 -2.64
C THR A 85 3.86 7.71 -1.16
N ASN A 86 2.84 8.25 -0.47
CA ASN A 86 2.87 8.36 0.98
C ASN A 86 2.34 7.07 1.60
N CYS A 87 3.16 6.42 2.43
CA CYS A 87 2.82 5.14 3.04
C CYS A 87 1.59 5.21 3.97
N GLU A 88 1.48 6.27 4.77
CA GLU A 88 0.34 6.44 5.69
C GLU A 88 -0.96 6.65 4.93
N GLN A 89 -0.93 7.47 3.87
CA GLN A 89 -2.08 7.66 2.97
C GLN A 89 -2.48 6.36 2.29
N LEU A 90 -1.50 5.56 1.84
CA LEU A 90 -1.75 4.25 1.23
C LEU A 90 -2.37 3.28 2.24
N ARG A 91 -1.92 3.27 3.50
CA ARG A 91 -2.52 2.47 4.58
C ARG A 91 -3.97 2.85 4.82
N GLU A 92 -4.26 4.14 4.93
CA GLU A 92 -5.62 4.64 5.13
C GLU A 92 -6.52 4.32 3.93
N PHE A 93 -6.01 4.49 2.71
CA PHE A 93 -6.72 4.13 1.49
C PHE A 93 -7.07 2.65 1.46
N LEU A 94 -6.10 1.76 1.67
CA LEU A 94 -6.32 0.31 1.68
C LEU A 94 -7.34 -0.09 2.74
N SER A 95 -7.31 0.54 3.92
CA SER A 95 -8.28 0.29 4.98
C SER A 95 -9.71 0.74 4.61
N SER A 96 -9.84 1.68 3.67
CA SER A 96 -11.13 2.20 3.19
C SER A 96 -11.68 1.45 1.96
N VAL A 97 -10.83 0.72 1.25
CA VAL A 97 -11.19 -0.01 0.03
C VAL A 97 -11.99 -1.26 0.36
N LYS A 98 -13.03 -1.55 -0.43
CA LYS A 98 -13.75 -2.82 -0.35
C LYS A 98 -12.99 -3.87 -1.15
N ALA A 99 -12.62 -4.96 -0.47
CA ALA A 99 -11.96 -6.13 -1.03
C ALA A 99 -12.57 -6.65 -2.34
N VAL A 100 -13.90 -6.59 -2.43
CA VAL A 100 -14.71 -7.15 -3.52
C VAL A 100 -14.49 -6.40 -4.83
N ASP A 101 -14.30 -5.08 -4.78
CA ASP A 101 -14.23 -4.22 -5.97
C ASP A 101 -13.01 -4.54 -6.84
N TYR A 102 -11.93 -5.01 -6.20
CA TYR A 102 -10.66 -5.36 -6.86
C TYR A 102 -10.30 -6.85 -6.69
N ARG A 103 -11.24 -7.67 -6.19
CA ARG A 103 -11.04 -9.11 -5.90
C ARG A 103 -9.74 -9.39 -5.15
N LEU A 104 -9.45 -8.53 -4.18
CA LEU A 104 -8.25 -8.60 -3.35
C LEU A 104 -8.48 -9.57 -2.19
N LYS A 105 -7.55 -10.50 -2.00
CA LYS A 105 -7.47 -11.33 -0.81
C LYS A 105 -6.44 -10.81 0.18
N TYR A 106 -5.26 -10.48 -0.34
CA TYR A 106 -4.09 -10.18 0.47
C TYR A 106 -3.42 -8.91 -0.01
N VAL A 107 -2.99 -8.09 0.95
CA VAL A 107 -2.17 -6.91 0.68
C VAL A 107 -1.05 -6.86 1.70
N GLU A 108 0.17 -6.65 1.26
CA GLU A 108 1.31 -6.34 2.11
C GLU A 108 2.02 -5.13 1.57
N VAL A 109 2.32 -4.16 2.44
CA VAL A 109 3.02 -2.95 2.08
C VAL A 109 4.27 -2.84 2.93
N ASP A 110 5.38 -2.64 2.25
CA ASP A 110 6.69 -2.39 2.80
C ASP A 110 7.11 -0.95 2.51
N CYS A 111 7.21 -0.17 3.57
CA CYS A 111 7.61 1.24 3.51
C CYS A 111 9.05 1.47 3.94
N GLY A 112 9.86 0.41 4.03
CA GLY A 112 11.27 0.41 4.42
C GLY A 112 11.47 0.38 5.93
N ASP A 113 10.85 1.31 6.66
CA ASP A 113 11.00 1.40 8.13
C ASP A 113 10.03 0.48 8.89
N TRP A 114 8.91 0.13 8.25
CA TRP A 114 7.88 -0.76 8.76
C TRP A 114 7.12 -1.44 7.63
N THR A 115 6.56 -2.60 7.93
CA THR A 115 5.74 -3.40 7.02
C THR A 115 4.40 -3.68 7.68
N PHE A 116 3.33 -3.61 6.89
CA PHE A 116 2.01 -4.06 7.33
C PHE A 116 1.38 -4.98 6.30
N SER A 117 0.63 -5.96 6.78
CA SER A 117 -0.16 -6.85 5.95
C SER A 117 -1.61 -6.76 6.39
N LEU A 118 -2.50 -6.73 5.41
CA LEU A 118 -3.93 -6.68 5.60
C LEU A 118 -4.59 -7.80 4.81
N CYS A 119 -5.53 -8.44 5.48
CA CYS A 119 -6.37 -9.44 4.86
C CYS A 119 -7.75 -8.92 4.59
N MET A 120 -8.06 -8.90 3.30
CA MET A 120 -9.26 -8.33 2.73
C MET A 120 -10.39 -9.37 2.66
N THR A 121 -10.07 -10.66 2.85
CA THR A 121 -11.04 -11.77 2.90
C THR A 121 -10.91 -12.58 4.19
N PHE A 122 -11.98 -13.31 4.52
CA PHE A 122 -12.09 -14.14 5.73
C PHE A 122 -11.12 -15.34 5.73
N SER A 123 -10.61 -15.77 4.57
CA SER A 123 -9.79 -16.99 4.41
C SER A 123 -8.34 -16.74 4.02
N CYS A 124 -7.75 -15.64 4.46
CA CYS A 124 -6.30 -15.50 4.36
C CYS A 124 -5.57 -16.55 5.21
N MET A 125 -4.56 -17.19 4.63
CA MET A 125 -3.71 -18.12 5.39
C MET A 125 -2.87 -17.35 6.42
N PRO A 126 -2.96 -17.69 7.72
CA PRO A 126 -2.43 -16.87 8.83
C PRO A 126 -0.90 -16.82 8.92
N TYR A 127 -0.16 -17.63 8.17
CA TYR A 127 1.30 -17.56 8.14
C TYR A 127 1.83 -16.42 7.24
N GLN A 128 0.97 -15.77 6.45
CA GLN A 128 1.33 -14.63 5.60
C GLN A 128 1.02 -13.28 6.25
N CYS A 129 0.06 -13.21 7.17
CA CYS A 129 -0.35 -11.94 7.77
C CYS A 129 0.46 -11.65 9.05
N ARG A 130 1.53 -10.85 8.91
CA ARG A 130 2.18 -10.20 10.06
C ARG A 130 1.81 -8.72 10.12
N TYR A 131 1.07 -8.33 11.16
CA TYR A 131 1.06 -6.95 11.62
C TYR A 131 2.38 -6.71 12.37
N THR A 132 3.37 -6.10 11.73
CA THR A 132 4.63 -5.75 12.42
C THR A 132 4.57 -4.29 12.83
N SER A 133 3.99 -4.00 14.00
CA SER A 133 4.18 -2.73 14.69
C SER A 133 5.48 -2.77 15.51
N ALA A 134 6.63 -2.87 14.85
CA ALA A 134 7.91 -2.75 15.53
C ALA A 134 8.50 -1.35 15.22
N PRO A 135 8.60 -0.44 16.20
CA PRO A 135 9.47 0.71 16.05
C PRO A 135 10.91 0.20 15.95
N THR A 136 11.56 0.46 14.82
CA THR A 136 12.97 0.14 14.60
C THR A 136 13.84 0.91 15.60
N THR A 137 14.04 0.35 16.78
CA THR A 137 15.07 0.80 17.71
C THR A 137 16.38 0.25 17.17
N ARG A 138 17.18 1.12 16.55
CA ARG A 138 18.59 0.86 16.22
C ARG A 138 19.35 0.49 17.50
N THR A 139 19.32 -0.79 17.86
CA THR A 139 20.26 -1.33 18.84
C THR A 139 21.53 -1.63 18.06
N GLN A 140 22.51 -0.72 18.15
CA GLN A 140 23.86 -1.06 17.75
C GLN A 140 24.32 -2.26 18.58
N VAL A 141 24.58 -3.38 17.90
CA VAL A 141 25.22 -4.55 18.49
C VAL A 141 26.63 -4.13 18.90
N LEU A 142 26.78 -3.80 20.17
CA LEU A 142 28.06 -3.54 20.81
C LEU A 142 28.86 -4.86 20.77
N ARG A 143 29.91 -4.88 19.92
CA ARG A 143 30.95 -5.92 19.95
C ARG A 143 31.42 -6.13 21.40
N ARG A 144 31.39 -7.37 21.87
CA ARG A 144 32.19 -7.79 23.04
C ARG A 144 33.16 -8.89 22.63
N LYS A 145 34.43 -8.47 22.72
CA LYS A 145 35.69 -9.18 23.03
C LYS A 145 35.77 -10.68 22.80
#